data_AF-A0A817IER1-F1
#
_entry.id   AF-A0A817IER1-F1
#
_cell.length_a   1.000
_cell.length_b   1.000
_cell.length_c   1.000
_cell.angle_alpha   90.00
_cell.angle_beta   90.00
_cell.angle_gamma   90.00
#
_symmetry.space_group_name_H-M   'P 1'
#
loop_
_entity.id
_entity.type
_entity.pdbx_description
1 polymer ?
#
loop_
_entity_poly.entity_id
_entity_poly.type
_entity_poly.pdbx_seq_one_letter_code
_entity_poly.pdbx_strand_id
1 'polypeptide(L)'
;MHKGRPLVKTMMIVSTDGYIVSMLGPYFADYKNNDAEITKNIIYNNKEDILDWLKPNDVLVVDRGFRDALDDLHKFGFKTKMPCFLADISKDNTIADRMLRLATQSNDIKTYVDKLKTTSEKALKWSLLSAKHSVKDFPHMTFNELNDLTLGTFQLKQAKRYAIEHLSNDGSFDIKVAKQRDDLVRAQIQSRHKNSILYDVWIQYDQKEILGWYCRCPNGCRVVGCCSHIASVIWYLSFARYHPEALRESASSYLNSLTDAQNYSDISDDDGNESDDDNSQTLYTLA
;
A
#
# COMPACT_ATOMS: atom_id res chain seq x y z
N MET A 1 -13.53 6.35 4.11
CA MET A 1 -13.20 7.79 4.22
C MET A 1 -14.39 8.48 4.87
N HIS A 2 -14.28 8.84 6.15
CA HIS A 2 -15.37 9.50 6.90
C HIS A 2 -15.43 10.98 6.50
N LYS A 3 -16.35 11.34 5.59
CA LYS A 3 -16.65 12.76 5.30
C LYS A 3 -17.45 13.36 6.47
N GLY A 4 -17.06 14.55 6.93
CA GLY A 4 -17.86 15.36 7.85
C GLY A 4 -17.32 15.55 9.28
N ARG A 5 -16.11 15.06 9.59
CA ARG A 5 -15.39 15.45 10.82
C ARG A 5 -14.13 16.21 10.41
N PRO A 6 -13.83 17.39 11.01
CA PRO A 6 -12.52 18.00 10.84
C PRO A 6 -11.48 16.97 11.29
N LEU A 7 -10.66 16.53 10.35
CA LEU A 7 -9.50 15.72 10.71
C LEU A 7 -8.54 16.66 11.45
N VAL A 8 -7.97 16.18 12.54
CA VAL A 8 -6.94 16.90 13.28
C VAL A 8 -5.64 16.11 13.19
N LYS A 9 -4.52 16.82 13.22
CA LYS A 9 -3.18 16.24 13.24
C LYS A 9 -2.34 16.92 14.31
N THR A 10 -1.33 16.21 14.80
CA THR A 10 -0.32 16.73 15.71
C THR A 10 1.02 16.82 14.98
N MET A 11 1.89 17.71 15.45
CA MET A 11 3.28 17.79 15.02
C MET A 11 4.14 17.20 16.14
N MET A 12 4.88 16.14 15.84
CA MET A 12 5.74 15.48 16.82
C MET A 12 7.19 15.87 16.56
N ILE A 13 7.90 16.22 17.63
CA ILE A 13 9.34 16.43 17.60
C ILE A 13 9.96 15.25 18.32
N VAL A 14 10.76 14.50 17.57
CA VAL A 14 11.38 13.25 18.02
C VAL A 14 12.88 13.44 17.91
N SER A 15 13.62 13.10 18.96
CA SER A 15 15.07 13.10 18.97
C SER A 15 15.62 11.90 18.18
N THR A 16 16.91 11.96 17.84
CA THR A 16 17.57 10.92 17.03
C THR A 16 17.69 9.57 17.73
N ASP A 17 17.53 9.54 19.05
CA ASP A 17 17.47 8.34 19.88
C ASP A 17 16.03 7.77 20.03
N GLY A 18 15.05 8.34 19.32
CA GLY A 18 13.67 7.83 19.26
C GLY A 18 12.75 8.32 20.37
N TYR A 19 13.22 9.20 21.28
CA TYR A 19 12.36 9.80 22.29
C TYR A 19 11.49 10.93 21.71
N ILE A 20 10.22 10.99 22.13
CA ILE A 20 9.33 12.09 21.80
C ILE A 20 9.63 13.25 22.75
N VAL A 21 10.16 14.34 22.21
CA VAL A 21 10.53 15.54 22.96
C VAL A 21 9.32 16.45 23.17
N SER A 22 8.49 16.60 22.13
CA SER A 22 7.28 17.43 22.18
C SER A 22 6.22 16.92 21.20
N MET A 23 4.94 17.16 21.51
CA MET A 23 3.79 16.91 20.66
C MET A 23 2.91 18.15 20.61
N LEU A 24 3.03 18.91 19.52
CA LEU A 24 2.33 20.17 19.31
C LEU A 24 1.00 19.97 18.57
N GLY A 25 0.01 20.79 18.90
CA GLY A 25 -1.32 20.78 18.30
C GLY A 25 -2.44 20.62 19.34
N PRO A 26 -3.62 20.08 18.96
CA PRO A 26 -3.99 19.61 17.63
C PRO A 26 -4.20 20.75 16.62
N TYR A 27 -3.76 20.52 15.38
CA TYR A 27 -4.02 21.39 14.24
C TYR A 27 -5.13 20.79 13.37
N PHE A 28 -5.93 21.63 12.74
CA PHE A 28 -6.85 21.15 11.71
C PHE A 28 -6.06 20.62 10.51
N ALA A 29 -6.44 19.48 9.95
CA ALA A 29 -5.83 18.94 8.74
C ALA A 29 -6.46 19.61 7.50
N ASP A 30 -6.19 20.90 7.35
CA ASP A 30 -6.61 21.73 6.22
C ASP A 30 -5.40 22.32 5.48
N TYR A 31 -5.66 23.00 4.36
CA TYR A 31 -4.61 23.56 3.50
C TYR A 31 -3.80 24.68 4.17
N LYS A 32 -4.36 25.36 5.19
CA LYS A 32 -3.68 26.44 5.92
C LYS A 32 -2.69 25.89 6.94
N ASN A 33 -2.95 24.69 7.45
CA ASN A 33 -2.13 24.02 8.44
C ASN A 33 -1.35 22.87 7.80
N ASN A 34 -0.69 23.12 6.66
CA ASN A 34 0.28 22.15 6.12
C ASN A 34 1.52 22.07 7.03
N ASP A 35 2.36 21.06 6.83
CA ASP A 35 3.47 20.78 7.74
C ASP A 35 4.49 21.93 7.79
N ALA A 36 4.81 22.54 6.64
CA ALA A 36 5.66 23.71 6.57
C ALA A 36 5.09 24.93 7.33
N GLU A 37 3.80 25.25 7.16
CA GLU A 37 3.18 26.39 7.82
C GLU A 37 3.08 26.20 9.34
N ILE A 38 2.81 24.97 9.79
CA ILE A 38 2.84 24.62 11.22
C ILE A 38 4.26 24.81 11.77
N THR A 39 5.30 24.31 11.08
CA THR A 39 6.69 24.47 11.51
C THR A 39 7.10 25.94 11.59
N LYS A 40 6.73 26.75 10.60
CA LYS A 40 6.95 28.21 10.66
C LYS A 40 6.28 28.81 11.89
N ASN A 41 5.01 28.47 12.14
CA ASN A 41 4.30 28.98 13.32
C ASN A 41 4.99 28.60 14.63
N ILE A 42 5.48 27.36 14.74
CA ILE A 42 6.20 26.85 15.92
C ILE A 42 7.47 27.68 16.17
N ILE A 43 8.32 27.82 15.16
CA ILE A 43 9.63 28.46 15.30
C ILE A 43 9.50 29.98 15.46
N TYR A 44 8.67 30.65 14.66
CA TYR A 44 8.51 32.10 14.76
C TYR A 44 7.85 32.57 16.06
N ASN A 45 6.97 31.77 16.64
CA ASN A 45 6.28 32.13 17.89
C ASN A 45 6.91 31.47 19.13
N ASN A 46 8.08 30.84 18.99
CA ASN A 46 8.74 30.08 20.05
C ASN A 46 7.77 29.17 20.84
N LYS A 47 6.94 28.38 20.12
CA LYS A 47 5.92 27.55 20.76
C LYS A 47 6.60 26.53 21.68
N GLU A 48 6.07 26.38 22.90
CA GLU A 48 6.63 25.53 23.95
C GLU A 48 8.13 25.80 24.21
N ASP A 49 8.52 27.07 24.08
CA ASP A 49 9.89 27.52 24.32
C ASP A 49 10.92 26.71 23.51
N ILE A 50 10.56 26.30 22.29
CA ILE A 50 11.37 25.44 21.43
C ILE A 50 12.79 25.96 21.18
N LEU A 51 12.96 27.28 21.11
CA LEU A 51 14.26 27.93 20.92
C LEU A 51 15.13 27.93 22.20
N ASP A 52 14.55 27.56 23.34
CA ASP A 52 15.30 27.38 24.60
C ASP A 52 16.02 26.03 24.63
N TRP A 53 15.53 25.03 23.90
CA TRP A 53 16.15 23.70 23.83
C TRP A 53 16.69 23.31 22.47
N LEU A 54 16.25 23.93 21.36
CA LEU A 54 16.99 23.91 20.08
C LEU A 54 18.01 25.04 20.04
N LYS A 55 19.20 24.74 19.53
CA LYS A 55 20.32 25.69 19.40
C LYS A 55 20.75 25.88 17.95
N PRO A 56 21.33 27.05 17.62
CA PRO A 56 21.94 27.24 16.31
C PRO A 56 22.95 26.13 16.01
N ASN A 57 22.94 25.64 14.76
CA ASN A 57 23.65 24.48 14.24
C ASN A 57 23.05 23.10 14.54
N ASP A 58 21.98 22.99 15.33
CA ASP A 58 21.25 21.73 15.47
C ASP A 58 20.74 21.23 14.12
N VAL A 59 20.73 19.90 13.96
CA VAL A 59 20.33 19.23 12.72
C VAL A 59 18.87 18.79 12.83
N LEU A 60 18.03 19.37 12.01
CA LEU A 60 16.63 18.98 11.85
C LEU A 60 16.49 18.06 10.64
N VAL A 61 16.12 16.80 10.90
CA VAL A 61 15.76 15.84 9.85
C VAL A 61 14.28 16.01 9.53
N VAL A 62 13.96 16.38 8.30
CA VAL A 62 12.59 16.68 7.86
C VAL A 62 12.24 15.94 6.58
N ASP A 63 10.96 15.65 6.38
CA ASP A 63 10.48 15.06 5.13
C ASP A 63 10.23 16.13 4.04
N ARG A 64 9.74 15.68 2.88
CA ARG A 64 9.46 16.55 1.72
C ARG A 64 8.35 17.58 1.97
N GLY A 65 7.41 17.31 2.88
CA GLY A 65 6.31 18.19 3.24
C GLY A 65 6.74 19.48 3.94
N PHE A 66 7.95 19.49 4.53
CA PHE A 66 8.53 20.66 5.20
C PHE A 66 9.39 21.54 4.29
N ARG A 67 9.50 21.20 2.99
CA ARG A 67 10.36 21.90 2.03
C ARG A 67 10.17 23.42 2.05
N ASP A 68 8.93 23.87 2.15
CA ASP A 68 8.62 25.30 2.09
C ASP A 68 8.98 26.05 3.38
N ALA A 69 9.41 25.35 4.44
CA ALA A 69 9.89 25.93 5.70
C ALA A 69 11.42 25.90 5.84
N LEU A 70 12.17 25.35 4.88
CA LEU A 70 13.62 25.20 5.00
C LEU A 70 14.34 26.56 5.15
N ASP A 71 13.98 27.54 4.32
CA ASP A 71 14.56 28.89 4.39
C ASP A 71 14.31 29.54 5.75
N ASP A 72 13.13 29.29 6.34
CA ASP A 72 12.77 29.82 7.64
C ASP A 72 13.59 29.13 8.74
N LEU A 73 13.73 27.80 8.71
CA LEU A 73 14.59 27.08 9.66
C LEU A 73 16.06 27.53 9.58
N HIS A 74 16.57 27.79 8.37
CA HIS A 74 17.94 28.29 8.18
C HIS A 74 18.13 29.70 8.73
N LYS A 75 17.13 30.59 8.68
CA LYS A 75 17.19 31.93 9.29
C LYS A 75 17.42 31.88 10.80
N PHE A 76 16.90 30.85 11.47
CA PHE A 76 17.12 30.63 12.90
C PHE A 76 18.43 29.89 13.21
N GLY A 77 19.24 29.60 12.18
CA GLY A 77 20.57 28.99 12.32
C GLY A 77 20.55 27.47 12.39
N PHE A 78 19.42 26.80 12.14
CA PHE A 78 19.34 25.34 12.11
C PHE A 78 19.90 24.78 10.80
N LYS A 79 20.51 23.60 10.87
CA LYS A 79 20.84 22.79 9.70
C LYS A 79 19.67 21.89 9.39
N THR A 80 19.34 21.70 8.12
CA THR A 80 18.26 20.77 7.73
C THR A 80 18.81 19.65 6.87
N LYS A 81 18.29 18.44 7.09
CA LYS A 81 18.55 17.25 6.27
C LYS A 81 17.21 16.68 5.82
N MET A 82 17.07 16.46 4.51
CA MET A 82 15.88 15.87 3.92
C MET A 82 16.30 14.59 3.19
N PRO A 83 16.14 13.41 3.81
CA PRO A 83 16.56 12.15 3.19
C PRO A 83 15.82 11.93 1.87
N CYS A 84 16.56 11.63 0.81
CA CYS A 84 15.96 11.21 -0.46
C CYS A 84 15.85 9.69 -0.46
N PHE A 85 14.65 9.16 -0.21
CA PHE A 85 14.40 7.72 -0.22
C PHE A 85 14.27 7.13 -1.64
N LEU A 86 14.43 7.94 -2.69
CA LEU A 86 14.34 7.50 -4.09
C LEU A 86 15.73 7.60 -4.72
N ALA A 87 16.41 6.45 -4.83
CA ALA A 87 17.73 6.36 -5.44
C ALA A 87 17.70 6.34 -6.98
N ASP A 88 16.56 5.98 -7.59
CA ASP A 88 16.42 5.88 -9.06
C ASP A 88 15.06 6.42 -9.55
N ILE A 89 15.06 7.65 -10.07
CA ILE A 89 13.88 8.34 -10.60
C ILE A 89 13.47 7.78 -11.99
N SER A 90 14.35 7.04 -12.68
CA SER A 90 14.09 6.60 -14.06
C SER A 90 12.93 5.60 -14.13
N LYS A 91 12.87 4.66 -13.17
CA LYS A 91 11.75 3.71 -13.03
C LYS A 91 10.44 4.44 -12.75
N ASP A 92 10.44 5.44 -11.87
CA ASP A 92 9.25 6.21 -11.51
C ASP A 92 8.67 6.96 -12.72
N ASN A 93 9.50 7.52 -13.60
CA ASN A 93 9.03 8.17 -14.82
C ASN A 93 8.31 7.19 -15.76
N THR A 94 8.87 5.99 -15.96
CA THR A 94 8.22 4.97 -16.80
C THR A 94 6.88 4.49 -16.22
N ILE A 95 6.80 4.36 -14.90
CA ILE A 95 5.57 4.01 -14.19
C ILE A 95 4.56 5.16 -14.33
N ALA A 96 4.97 6.40 -14.12
CA ALA A 96 4.12 7.58 -14.22
C ALA A 96 3.54 7.75 -15.64
N ASP A 97 4.35 7.55 -16.68
CA ASP A 97 3.89 7.59 -18.07
C ASP A 97 2.88 6.48 -18.36
N ARG A 98 3.14 5.25 -17.87
CA ARG A 98 2.19 4.14 -17.98
C ARG A 98 0.88 4.46 -17.27
N MET A 99 0.95 5.01 -16.06
CA MET A 99 -0.22 5.43 -15.28
C MET A 99 -1.03 6.50 -16.01
N LEU A 100 -0.37 7.52 -16.56
CA LEU A 100 -1.05 8.61 -17.27
C LEU A 100 -1.78 8.09 -18.52
N ARG A 101 -1.12 7.23 -19.31
CA ARG A 101 -1.74 6.60 -20.48
C ARG A 101 -2.97 5.79 -20.10
N LEU A 102 -2.81 4.87 -19.15
CA LEU A 102 -3.89 3.98 -18.73
C LEU A 102 -5.04 4.75 -18.06
N ALA A 103 -4.78 5.79 -17.26
CA ALA A 103 -5.82 6.55 -16.57
C ALA A 103 -6.86 7.21 -17.51
N THR A 104 -6.49 7.42 -18.78
CA THR A 104 -7.39 7.97 -19.81
C THR A 104 -8.20 6.89 -20.54
N GLN A 105 -7.89 5.61 -20.34
CA GLN A 105 -8.55 4.51 -21.03
C GLN A 105 -9.89 4.12 -20.38
N SER A 106 -10.81 3.61 -21.19
CA SER A 106 -12.04 3.00 -20.71
C SER A 106 -11.77 1.64 -20.05
N ASN A 107 -12.57 1.30 -19.05
CA ASN A 107 -12.53 -0.03 -18.46
C ASN A 107 -13.41 -0.98 -19.29
N ASP A 108 -12.77 -1.82 -20.12
CA ASP A 108 -13.46 -2.74 -21.02
C ASP A 108 -14.20 -3.85 -20.27
N ILE A 109 -13.66 -4.31 -19.14
CA ILE A 109 -14.32 -5.30 -18.27
C ILE A 109 -15.60 -4.73 -17.68
N LYS A 110 -15.59 -3.47 -17.25
CA LYS A 110 -16.80 -2.77 -16.80
C LYS A 110 -17.83 -2.71 -17.92
N THR A 111 -17.43 -2.29 -19.11
CA THR A 111 -18.33 -2.19 -20.27
C THR A 111 -18.94 -3.55 -20.60
N TYR A 112 -18.14 -4.60 -20.57
CA TYR A 112 -18.59 -5.98 -20.76
C TYR A 112 -19.60 -6.41 -19.68
N VAL A 113 -19.29 -6.20 -18.40
CA VAL A 113 -20.16 -6.55 -17.27
C VAL A 113 -21.48 -5.78 -17.32
N ASP A 114 -21.46 -4.51 -17.72
CA ASP A 114 -22.67 -3.70 -17.85
C ASP A 114 -23.56 -4.22 -19.00
N LYS A 115 -22.98 -4.65 -20.13
CA LYS A 115 -23.72 -5.30 -21.23
C LYS A 115 -24.37 -6.62 -20.79
N LEU A 116 -23.66 -7.43 -20.01
CA LEU A 116 -24.20 -8.70 -19.48
C LEU A 116 -25.44 -8.52 -18.59
N LYS A 117 -25.59 -7.38 -17.92
CA LYS A 117 -26.80 -7.09 -17.14
C LYS A 117 -28.00 -6.79 -18.02
N THR A 118 -27.77 -6.09 -19.15
CA THR A 118 -28.84 -5.71 -20.08
C THR A 118 -29.34 -6.89 -20.90
N THR A 119 -28.45 -7.82 -21.25
CA THR A 119 -28.78 -9.06 -21.93
C THR A 119 -28.94 -10.14 -20.86
N SER A 120 -30.15 -10.30 -20.30
CA SER A 120 -30.53 -11.20 -19.19
C SER A 120 -29.41 -12.14 -18.72
N GLU A 121 -29.04 -12.10 -17.44
CA GLU A 121 -27.97 -12.86 -16.74
C GLU A 121 -27.91 -14.39 -17.02
N LYS A 122 -28.81 -14.93 -17.84
CA LYS A 122 -28.85 -16.28 -18.39
C LYS A 122 -27.73 -16.62 -19.39
N ALA A 123 -27.00 -15.65 -19.95
CA ALA A 123 -26.00 -15.95 -20.98
C ALA A 123 -24.77 -16.69 -20.44
N LEU A 124 -24.26 -16.30 -19.25
CA LEU A 124 -23.07 -16.91 -18.65
C LEU A 124 -23.44 -17.86 -17.52
N LYS A 125 -23.25 -19.15 -17.80
CA LYS A 125 -23.27 -20.17 -16.74
C LYS A 125 -21.97 -20.06 -15.95
N TRP A 126 -22.08 -19.81 -14.66
CA TRP A 126 -20.95 -19.79 -13.73
C TRP A 126 -20.81 -21.17 -13.09
N SER A 127 -19.59 -21.66 -12.96
CA SER A 127 -19.28 -22.81 -12.10
C SER A 127 -18.49 -22.33 -10.90
N LEU A 128 -18.91 -22.76 -9.70
CA LEU A 128 -18.08 -22.65 -8.50
C LEU A 128 -16.85 -23.52 -8.72
N LEU A 129 -15.68 -22.96 -8.47
CA LEU A 129 -14.41 -23.63 -8.65
C LEU A 129 -13.58 -23.48 -7.38
N SER A 130 -13.06 -24.60 -6.90
CA SER A 130 -11.95 -24.58 -5.95
C SER A 130 -10.74 -24.01 -6.67
N ALA A 131 -10.29 -22.85 -6.21
CA ALA A 131 -9.20 -22.08 -6.78
C ALA A 131 -7.85 -22.84 -6.83
N LYS A 132 -7.70 -23.90 -6.03
CA LYS A 132 -6.49 -24.74 -5.95
C LYS A 132 -6.26 -25.61 -7.19
N HIS A 133 -7.31 -26.00 -7.92
CA HIS A 133 -7.19 -27.01 -8.99
C HIS A 133 -7.74 -26.58 -10.36
N SER A 134 -8.47 -25.47 -10.44
CA SER A 134 -9.37 -25.22 -11.57
C SER A 134 -9.06 -23.98 -12.41
N VAL A 135 -8.04 -23.18 -12.03
CA VAL A 135 -7.56 -22.01 -12.78
C VAL A 135 -6.06 -22.17 -13.03
N LYS A 136 -5.69 -23.23 -13.75
CA LYS A 136 -4.28 -23.62 -13.98
C LYS A 136 -3.53 -22.61 -14.85
N ASP A 137 -4.25 -21.98 -15.79
CA ASP A 137 -3.72 -21.01 -16.73
C ASP A 137 -3.69 -19.57 -16.17
N PHE A 138 -3.98 -19.38 -14.87
CA PHE A 138 -3.80 -18.07 -14.24
C PHE A 138 -2.30 -17.77 -14.11
N PRO A 139 -1.84 -16.54 -14.43
CA PRO A 139 -0.41 -16.24 -14.46
C PRO A 139 0.20 -16.37 -13.05
N HIS A 140 1.39 -16.97 -12.99
CA HIS A 140 2.19 -17.03 -11.78
C HIS A 140 3.01 -15.74 -11.70
N MET A 141 2.75 -14.91 -10.69
CA MET A 141 3.37 -13.59 -10.55
C MET A 141 4.22 -13.55 -9.29
N THR A 142 5.37 -12.90 -9.39
CA THR A 142 6.22 -12.54 -8.25
C THR A 142 5.59 -11.43 -7.41
N PHE A 143 6.08 -11.25 -6.19
CA PHE A 143 5.62 -10.14 -5.34
C PHE A 143 5.92 -8.77 -5.96
N ASN A 144 7.02 -8.63 -6.70
CA ASN A 144 7.39 -7.38 -7.37
C ASN A 144 6.42 -7.06 -8.52
N GLU A 145 6.07 -8.03 -9.36
CA GLU A 145 5.07 -7.84 -10.42
C GLU A 145 3.69 -7.48 -9.84
N LEU A 146 3.33 -8.09 -8.70
CA LEU A 146 2.13 -7.72 -7.97
C LEU A 146 2.19 -6.29 -7.42
N ASN A 147 3.35 -5.88 -6.90
CA ASN A 147 3.57 -4.54 -6.38
C ASN A 147 3.46 -3.48 -7.49
N ASP A 148 3.99 -3.78 -8.67
CA ASP A 148 3.87 -2.94 -9.86
C ASP A 148 2.41 -2.86 -10.35
N LEU A 149 1.69 -3.99 -10.35
CA LEU A 149 0.27 -4.05 -10.70
C LEU A 149 -0.58 -3.21 -9.74
N THR A 150 -0.30 -3.26 -8.43
CA THR A 150 -1.07 -2.54 -7.41
C THR A 150 -0.60 -1.11 -7.18
N LEU A 151 0.54 -0.72 -7.75
CA LEU A 151 1.24 0.55 -7.52
C LEU A 151 1.58 0.75 -6.04
N GLY A 152 2.17 -0.28 -5.44
CA GLY A 152 2.70 -0.25 -4.09
C GLY A 152 2.10 -1.29 -3.15
N THR A 153 2.82 -1.49 -2.04
CA THR A 153 2.59 -2.58 -1.10
C THR A 153 1.31 -2.43 -0.27
N PHE A 154 0.72 -1.24 -0.22
CA PHE A 154 -0.46 -0.99 0.62
C PHE A 154 -1.63 -1.90 0.27
N GLN A 155 -1.97 -2.04 -1.02
CA GLN A 155 -3.08 -2.89 -1.43
C GLN A 155 -2.75 -4.37 -1.19
N LEU A 156 -1.48 -4.79 -1.34
CA LEU A 156 -1.04 -6.17 -1.09
C LEU A 156 -1.09 -6.55 0.39
N LYS A 157 -0.69 -5.64 1.28
CA LYS A 157 -0.82 -5.84 2.74
C LYS A 157 -2.27 -6.09 3.13
N GLN A 158 -3.20 -5.37 2.52
CA GLN A 158 -4.64 -5.55 2.72
C GLN A 158 -5.14 -6.83 2.04
N ALA A 159 -4.62 -7.14 0.84
CA ALA A 159 -4.99 -8.31 0.04
C ALA A 159 -4.80 -9.62 0.80
N LYS A 160 -3.69 -9.76 1.54
CA LYS A 160 -3.45 -10.94 2.39
C LYS A 160 -4.57 -11.15 3.41
N ARG A 161 -4.98 -10.10 4.12
CA ARG A 161 -6.04 -10.18 5.14
C ARG A 161 -7.38 -10.57 4.52
N TYR A 162 -7.75 -9.90 3.43
CA TYR A 162 -8.96 -10.23 2.68
C TYR A 162 -8.94 -11.67 2.17
N ALA A 163 -7.80 -12.14 1.66
CA ALA A 163 -7.68 -13.49 1.16
C ALA A 163 -7.91 -14.52 2.27
N ILE A 164 -7.26 -14.34 3.43
CA ILE A 164 -7.39 -15.22 4.60
C ILE A 164 -8.84 -15.25 5.13
N GLU A 165 -9.48 -14.09 5.26
CA GLU A 165 -10.89 -14.00 5.69
C GLU A 165 -11.86 -14.70 4.73
N HIS A 166 -11.49 -14.86 3.46
CA HIS A 166 -12.29 -15.50 2.41
C HIS A 166 -11.84 -16.92 2.08
N LEU A 167 -10.89 -17.49 2.84
CA LEU A 167 -10.60 -18.91 2.76
C LEU A 167 -11.70 -19.68 3.49
N SER A 168 -12.28 -20.64 2.78
CA SER A 168 -13.08 -21.71 3.37
C SER A 168 -12.25 -22.52 4.36
N ASN A 169 -12.90 -23.31 5.22
CA ASN A 169 -12.24 -24.16 6.22
C ASN A 169 -11.21 -25.15 5.63
N ASP A 170 -11.30 -25.45 4.34
CA ASP A 170 -10.38 -26.30 3.58
C ASP A 170 -9.25 -25.51 2.88
N GLY A 171 -9.17 -24.20 3.11
CA GLY A 171 -8.21 -23.28 2.49
C GLY A 171 -8.56 -22.89 1.05
N SER A 172 -9.77 -23.20 0.57
CA SER A 172 -10.21 -22.83 -0.78
C SER A 172 -10.83 -21.43 -0.81
N PHE A 173 -10.51 -20.66 -1.85
CA PHE A 173 -11.14 -19.37 -2.13
C PHE A 173 -12.32 -19.61 -3.08
N ASP A 174 -13.53 -19.18 -2.71
CA ASP A 174 -14.73 -19.38 -3.53
C ASP A 174 -14.70 -18.49 -4.79
N ILE A 175 -14.21 -19.06 -5.89
CA ILE A 175 -14.10 -18.39 -7.18
C ILE A 175 -15.09 -19.00 -8.17
N LYS A 176 -15.69 -18.17 -9.00
CA LYS A 176 -16.55 -18.59 -10.10
C LYS A 176 -15.88 -18.29 -11.43
N VAL A 177 -15.80 -19.26 -12.32
CA VAL A 177 -15.33 -19.04 -13.70
C VAL A 177 -16.51 -19.17 -14.67
N ALA A 178 -16.48 -18.37 -15.73
CA ALA A 178 -17.48 -18.41 -16.77
C ALA A 178 -17.28 -19.64 -17.66
N LYS A 179 -18.33 -20.48 -17.83
CA LYS A 179 -18.24 -21.71 -18.64
C LYS A 179 -17.94 -21.49 -20.13
N GLN A 180 -18.23 -20.31 -20.65
CA GLN A 180 -18.00 -19.96 -22.06
C GLN A 180 -16.83 -18.99 -22.25
N ARG A 181 -16.12 -18.67 -21.15
CA ARG A 181 -15.08 -17.64 -21.13
C ARG A 181 -14.05 -17.96 -20.06
N ASP A 182 -13.06 -18.76 -20.44
CA ASP A 182 -11.98 -19.23 -19.58
C ASP A 182 -10.95 -18.14 -19.25
N ASP A 183 -10.84 -17.10 -20.09
CA ASP A 183 -10.04 -15.88 -19.85
C ASP A 183 -10.62 -14.96 -18.77
N LEU A 184 -11.75 -15.31 -18.12
CA LEU A 184 -12.44 -14.44 -17.17
C LEU A 184 -12.84 -15.15 -15.87
N VAL A 185 -12.24 -14.67 -14.78
CA VAL A 185 -12.59 -15.07 -13.41
C VAL A 185 -13.56 -14.07 -12.78
N ARG A 186 -14.53 -14.56 -12.00
CA ARG A 186 -15.39 -13.78 -11.11
C ARG A 186 -15.26 -14.26 -9.66
N ALA A 187 -15.19 -13.33 -8.71
CA ALA A 187 -15.24 -13.64 -7.28
C ALA A 187 -16.21 -12.70 -6.56
N GLN A 188 -16.64 -13.09 -5.36
CA GLN A 188 -17.42 -12.25 -4.45
C GLN A 188 -16.61 -12.01 -3.18
N ILE A 189 -16.35 -10.74 -2.87
CA ILE A 189 -15.55 -10.33 -1.71
C ILE A 189 -16.40 -9.44 -0.81
N GLN A 190 -16.46 -9.76 0.48
CA GLN A 190 -17.16 -8.99 1.49
C GLN A 190 -16.45 -7.66 1.74
N SER A 191 -17.23 -6.60 1.93
CA SER A 191 -16.70 -5.28 2.28
C SER A 191 -16.31 -5.24 3.76
N ARG A 192 -15.03 -4.92 4.04
CA ARG A 192 -14.55 -4.65 5.41
C ARG A 192 -15.17 -3.43 6.08
N HIS A 193 -15.79 -2.54 5.29
CA HIS A 193 -16.37 -1.30 5.81
C HIS A 193 -17.86 -1.44 6.12
N LYS A 194 -18.51 -2.47 5.55
CA LYS A 194 -19.95 -2.73 5.70
C LYS A 194 -20.19 -4.23 5.54
N ASN A 195 -20.38 -4.95 6.64
CA ASN A 195 -20.54 -6.41 6.66
C ASN A 195 -21.69 -6.93 5.78
N SER A 196 -22.71 -6.11 5.53
CA SER A 196 -23.84 -6.46 4.67
C SER A 196 -23.58 -6.33 3.16
N ILE A 197 -22.38 -5.87 2.75
CA ILE A 197 -22.06 -5.62 1.34
C ILE A 197 -21.06 -6.66 0.83
N LEU A 198 -21.42 -7.31 -0.26
CA LEU A 198 -20.54 -8.13 -1.10
C LEU A 198 -20.27 -7.39 -2.40
N TYR A 199 -19.01 -7.30 -2.79
CA TYR A 199 -18.59 -6.77 -4.09
C TYR A 199 -18.24 -7.91 -5.03
N ASP A 200 -18.82 -7.87 -6.23
CA ASP A 200 -18.32 -8.70 -7.32
C ASP A 200 -17.04 -8.11 -7.89
N VAL A 201 -16.13 -9.03 -8.18
CA VAL A 201 -14.82 -8.83 -8.77
C VAL A 201 -14.77 -9.64 -10.07
N TRP A 202 -14.24 -9.03 -11.13
CA TRP A 202 -13.94 -9.68 -12.40
C TRP A 202 -12.50 -9.40 -12.80
N ILE A 203 -11.79 -10.42 -13.25
CA ILE A 203 -10.39 -10.33 -13.68
C ILE A 203 -10.26 -11.10 -14.99
N GLN A 204 -9.83 -10.39 -16.03
CA GLN A 204 -9.46 -10.97 -17.31
C GLN A 204 -7.95 -11.22 -17.34
N TYR A 205 -7.55 -12.37 -17.84
CA TYR A 205 -6.17 -12.82 -17.82
C TYR A 205 -5.89 -13.74 -19.01
N ASP A 206 -4.61 -13.94 -19.30
CA ASP A 206 -4.13 -15.07 -20.11
C ASP A 206 -3.04 -15.82 -19.33
N GLN A 207 -2.36 -16.77 -19.97
CA GLN A 207 -1.30 -17.55 -19.33
C GLN A 207 -0.09 -16.73 -18.86
N LYS A 208 0.08 -15.50 -19.36
CA LYS A 208 1.25 -14.66 -19.13
C LYS A 208 0.95 -13.49 -18.19
N GLU A 209 -0.20 -12.84 -18.33
CA GLU A 209 -0.46 -11.58 -17.65
C GLU A 209 -1.93 -11.33 -17.30
N ILE A 210 -2.14 -10.31 -16.47
CA ILE A 210 -3.46 -9.78 -16.15
C ILE A 210 -3.81 -8.72 -17.19
N LEU A 211 -4.85 -8.99 -17.98
CA LEU A 211 -5.29 -8.13 -19.09
C LEU A 211 -6.19 -6.98 -18.63
N GLY A 212 -6.97 -7.19 -17.57
CA GLY A 212 -7.84 -6.16 -17.02
C GLY A 212 -8.68 -6.62 -15.85
N TRP A 213 -9.30 -5.68 -15.14
CA TRP A 213 -10.14 -5.99 -13.98
C TRP A 213 -11.27 -4.99 -13.80
N TYR A 214 -12.30 -5.42 -13.08
CA TYR A 214 -13.37 -4.56 -12.61
C TYR A 214 -13.92 -5.05 -11.27
N CYS A 215 -14.16 -4.12 -10.36
CA CYS A 215 -14.84 -4.41 -9.10
C CYS A 215 -16.03 -3.45 -8.91
N ARG A 216 -17.14 -3.91 -8.33
CA ARG A 216 -18.30 -3.02 -8.05
C ARG A 216 -18.06 -2.02 -6.91
N CYS A 217 -16.91 -2.05 -6.24
CA CYS A 217 -16.61 -1.07 -5.20
C CYS A 217 -16.38 0.33 -5.80
N PRO A 218 -16.45 1.41 -4.99
CA PRO A 218 -16.28 2.77 -5.50
C PRO A 218 -14.97 3.04 -6.25
N ASN A 219 -13.92 2.25 -5.97
CA ASN A 219 -12.61 2.37 -6.62
C ASN A 219 -12.38 1.32 -7.73
N GLY A 220 -13.36 0.45 -8.01
CA GLY A 220 -13.14 -0.74 -8.83
C GLY A 220 -13.20 -0.50 -10.33
N CYS A 221 -13.58 0.71 -10.78
CA CYS A 221 -13.51 1.13 -12.18
C CYS A 221 -12.10 1.50 -12.64
N ARG A 222 -11.13 1.65 -11.73
CA ARG A 222 -9.78 2.07 -12.06
C ARG A 222 -9.12 1.06 -13.00
N VAL A 223 -8.41 1.58 -13.99
CA VAL A 223 -7.57 0.84 -14.96
C VAL A 223 -6.08 0.97 -14.65
N VAL A 224 -5.75 1.69 -13.56
CA VAL A 224 -4.40 1.94 -13.04
C VAL A 224 -4.40 1.65 -11.55
N GLY A 225 -3.51 0.76 -11.12
CA GLY A 225 -3.60 0.15 -9.81
C GLY A 225 -4.92 -0.60 -9.63
N CYS A 226 -5.20 -1.11 -8.43
CA CYS A 226 -6.49 -1.74 -8.18
C CYS A 226 -6.97 -1.54 -6.74
N CYS A 227 -8.24 -1.85 -6.49
CA CYS A 227 -8.73 -1.91 -5.12
C CYS A 227 -8.22 -3.17 -4.42
N SER A 228 -8.26 -3.17 -3.09
CA SER A 228 -7.88 -4.33 -2.28
C SER A 228 -8.65 -5.60 -2.67
N HIS A 229 -9.92 -5.50 -3.10
CA HIS A 229 -10.70 -6.67 -3.52
C HIS A 229 -10.12 -7.35 -4.77
N ILE A 230 -9.73 -6.57 -5.79
CA ILE A 230 -9.03 -7.10 -6.98
C ILE A 230 -7.69 -7.69 -6.55
N ALA A 231 -6.91 -6.91 -5.78
CA ALA A 231 -5.58 -7.32 -5.32
C ALA A 231 -5.63 -8.65 -4.56
N SER A 232 -6.66 -8.88 -3.74
CA SER A 232 -6.85 -10.12 -2.96
C SER A 232 -6.97 -11.35 -3.86
N VAL A 233 -7.82 -11.26 -4.87
CA VAL A 233 -8.07 -12.38 -5.79
C VAL A 233 -6.82 -12.65 -6.64
N ILE A 234 -6.20 -11.60 -7.19
CA ILE A 234 -4.97 -11.74 -7.97
C ILE A 234 -3.85 -12.30 -7.11
N TRP A 235 -3.61 -11.73 -5.93
CA TRP A 235 -2.56 -12.17 -5.00
C TRP A 235 -2.72 -13.65 -4.62
N TYR A 236 -3.94 -14.09 -4.30
CA TYR A 236 -4.17 -15.50 -3.98
C TYR A 236 -3.92 -16.42 -5.18
N LEU A 237 -4.50 -16.10 -6.35
CA LEU A 237 -4.42 -16.94 -7.54
C LEU A 237 -3.04 -16.97 -8.18
N SER A 238 -2.31 -15.87 -8.16
CA SER A 238 -1.01 -15.75 -8.84
C SER A 238 0.18 -16.02 -7.93
N PHE A 239 0.03 -15.94 -6.60
CA PHE A 239 1.14 -16.03 -5.66
C PHE A 239 0.84 -16.94 -4.46
N ALA A 240 -0.13 -16.59 -3.62
CA ALA A 240 -0.28 -17.22 -2.30
C ALA A 240 -0.63 -18.72 -2.36
N ARG A 241 -1.39 -19.17 -3.37
CA ARG A 241 -1.73 -20.60 -3.53
C ARG A 241 -0.50 -21.50 -3.79
N TYR A 242 0.62 -20.90 -4.21
CA TYR A 242 1.90 -21.57 -4.45
C TYR A 242 2.89 -21.40 -3.28
N HIS A 243 2.55 -20.54 -2.31
CA HIS A 243 3.39 -20.12 -1.19
C HIS A 243 2.61 -20.30 0.12
N PRO A 244 2.41 -21.54 0.62
CA PRO A 244 1.58 -21.80 1.80
C PRO A 244 2.02 -21.04 3.05
N GLU A 245 3.31 -20.75 3.18
CA GLU A 245 3.90 -19.91 4.22
C GLU A 245 3.38 -18.47 4.18
N ALA A 246 3.06 -17.93 2.99
CA ALA A 246 2.50 -16.59 2.85
C ALA A 246 1.08 -16.48 3.46
N LEU A 247 0.36 -17.59 3.57
CA LEU A 247 -0.96 -17.69 4.21
C LEU A 247 -0.87 -17.84 5.74
N ARG A 248 0.30 -18.14 6.31
CA ARG A 248 0.45 -18.23 7.77
C ARG A 248 0.43 -16.81 8.36
N GLU A 249 -0.41 -16.63 9.37
CA GLU A 249 -0.32 -15.50 10.30
C GLU A 249 0.43 -15.98 11.54
N SER A 250 1.66 -15.51 11.75
CA SER A 250 2.29 -15.65 13.06
C SER A 250 2.01 -14.38 13.86
N ALA A 251 1.48 -14.54 15.08
CA ALA A 251 1.34 -13.43 16.04
C ALA A 251 2.71 -12.78 16.34
N SER A 252 3.79 -13.55 16.21
CA SER A 252 5.18 -13.10 16.35
C SER A 252 5.64 -12.12 15.27
N SER A 253 5.03 -12.10 14.08
CA SER A 253 5.42 -11.16 13.01
C SER A 253 5.21 -9.70 13.41
N TYR A 254 4.24 -9.40 14.30
CA TYR A 254 3.99 -8.06 14.80
C TYR A 254 4.98 -7.66 15.91
N LEU A 255 5.38 -8.63 16.72
CA LEU A 255 6.36 -8.43 17.80
C LEU A 255 7.77 -8.26 17.25
N ASN A 256 8.13 -8.97 16.18
CA ASN A 256 9.44 -8.85 15.52
C ASN A 256 9.65 -7.50 14.82
N SER A 257 8.58 -6.74 14.53
CA SER A 257 8.66 -5.38 13.99
C SER A 257 8.69 -4.29 15.07
N LEU A 258 8.54 -4.66 16.35
CA LEU A 258 8.65 -3.76 17.49
C LEU A 258 10.00 -4.01 18.16
N THR A 259 11.04 -3.39 17.61
CA THR A 259 12.34 -3.29 18.30
C THR A 259 12.24 -2.27 19.42
N ASP A 260 12.78 -2.63 20.59
CA ASP A 260 12.92 -1.70 21.71
C ASP A 260 13.86 -0.56 21.31
N ALA A 261 13.39 0.69 21.42
CA ALA A 261 14.15 1.88 21.04
C ALA A 261 15.45 2.04 21.85
N GLN A 262 15.59 1.36 23.00
CA GLN A 262 16.81 1.39 23.80
C GLN A 262 17.96 0.52 23.25
N ASN A 263 17.70 -0.36 22.29
CA ASN A 263 18.69 -1.30 21.76
C ASN A 263 19.27 -0.85 20.40
N TYR A 264 19.64 0.43 20.27
CA TYR A 264 20.49 0.87 19.17
C TYR A 264 21.95 0.59 19.54
N SER A 265 22.59 -0.36 18.87
CA SER A 265 24.05 -0.42 18.83
C SER A 265 24.51 0.69 17.89
N ASP A 266 25.37 1.59 18.38
CA ASP A 266 25.97 2.68 17.60
C ASP A 266 26.41 2.18 16.22
N ILE A 267 25.72 2.63 15.17
CA ILE A 267 26.20 2.49 13.80
C ILE A 267 27.30 3.54 13.68
N SER A 268 28.53 3.13 13.97
CA SER A 268 29.70 3.90 13.59
C SER A 268 29.71 4.02 12.07
N ASP A 269 29.73 5.26 11.57
CA ASP A 269 29.96 5.59 10.17
C ASP A 269 31.25 4.90 9.67
N ASP A 270 31.11 3.80 8.91
CA ASP A 270 32.20 3.22 8.13
C ASP A 270 31.85 3.39 6.65
N ASP A 271 32.55 4.32 6.01
CA ASP A 271 32.55 4.54 4.57
C ASP A 271 33.14 3.30 3.86
N GLY A 272 32.33 2.48 3.17
CA GLY A 272 32.91 1.50 2.25
C GLY A 272 32.01 0.36 1.77
N ASN A 273 31.50 0.49 0.54
CA ASN A 273 31.01 -0.58 -0.34
C ASN A 273 29.87 -1.46 0.18
N GLU A 274 28.63 -1.02 -0.03
CA GLU A 274 27.51 -1.96 -0.20
C GLU A 274 27.62 -2.62 -1.57
N SER A 275 28.21 -3.83 -1.59
CA SER A 275 27.87 -4.82 -2.61
C SER A 275 26.46 -5.31 -2.34
N ASP A 276 25.59 -5.18 -3.33
CA ASP A 276 24.27 -5.83 -3.38
C ASP A 276 24.41 -7.34 -3.13
N ASP A 277 24.14 -7.78 -1.90
CA ASP A 277 23.88 -9.18 -1.60
C ASP A 277 22.63 -9.24 -0.71
N ASP A 278 21.49 -9.18 -1.39
CA ASP A 278 20.15 -9.40 -0.85
C ASP A 278 20.02 -10.88 -0.45
N ASN A 279 20.65 -11.25 0.68
CA ASN A 279 20.57 -12.61 1.18
C ASN A 279 19.35 -12.76 2.10
N SER A 280 18.23 -13.15 1.48
CA SER A 280 16.93 -13.48 2.07
C SER A 280 16.94 -14.72 2.98
N GLN A 281 18.00 -14.98 3.73
CA GLN A 281 18.25 -16.25 4.40
C GLN A 281 18.22 -16.21 5.94
N THR A 282 17.87 -15.07 6.56
CA THR A 282 17.82 -14.95 8.04
C THR A 282 16.44 -15.02 8.68
N LEU A 283 15.36 -15.30 7.91
CA LEU A 283 14.02 -15.57 8.47
C LEU A 283 13.76 -17.05 8.84
N TYR A 284 14.77 -17.92 8.75
CA TYR A 284 14.67 -19.34 9.12
C TYR A 284 15.83 -19.83 9.98
N THR A 285 15.96 -19.31 11.20
CA THR A 285 16.74 -20.04 12.21
C THR A 285 16.04 -20.03 13.56
N LEU A 286 15.87 -21.25 14.05
CA LEU A 286 15.05 -21.70 15.18
C LEU A 286 15.59 -21.26 16.54
N ALA A 287 14.68 -20.93 17.45
CA ALA A 287 14.37 -21.75 18.63
C ALA A 287 12.90 -21.56 19.01
#